data_AF-A0A940T305-F1
#
_entry.id   AF-A0A940T305-F1
#
_cell.length_a   1.000
_cell.length_b   1.000
_cell.length_c   1.000
_cell.angle_alpha   90.00
_cell.angle_beta   90.00
_cell.angle_gamma   90.00
#
_symmetry.space_group_name_H-M   'P 1'
#
loop_
_entity.id
_entity.type
_entity.pdbx_description
1 polymer ?
#
loop_
_entity_poly.entity_id
_entity_poly.type
_entity_poly.pdbx_seq_one_letter_code
_entity_poly.pdbx_strand_id
1 'polypeptide(L)' 'MFDMSSDFDAGDIMKAVMDAASEQVSLAAADRAMELGVNDADQAAAAAFDLDLNVDGIDIAVVEARAREILLERLS' A
#
# COMPACT_ATOMS: atom_id res chain seq x y z
N MET A 1 7.84 14.44 -41.19
CA MET A 1 7.92 15.08 -39.87
C MET A 1 7.08 14.18 -38.98
N PHE A 2 7.72 13.29 -38.22
CA PHE A 2 7.01 12.42 -37.28
C PHE A 2 6.63 13.31 -36.10
N ASP A 3 5.34 13.60 -35.96
CA ASP A 3 4.79 14.22 -34.76
C ASP A 3 4.79 13.15 -33.66
N MET A 4 5.96 12.94 -33.06
CA MET A 4 6.11 12.19 -31.81
C MET A 4 5.77 13.13 -30.64
N SER A 5 4.58 13.73 -30.66
CA SER A 5 4.06 14.44 -29.51
C SER A 5 3.66 13.42 -28.44
N SER A 6 4.66 12.98 -27.68
CA SER A 6 4.55 12.72 -26.24
C SER A 6 3.39 11.82 -25.78
N ASP A 7 3.40 10.55 -26.15
CA ASP A 7 2.64 9.49 -25.45
C ASP A 7 3.22 9.17 -24.05
N PHE A 8 4.21 9.94 -23.59
CA PHE A 8 4.77 9.83 -22.25
C PHE A 8 3.93 10.70 -21.30
N ASP A 9 2.83 10.14 -20.83
CA ASP A 9 1.97 10.80 -19.85
C ASP A 9 2.65 10.74 -18.47
N ALA A 10 3.33 11.82 -18.10
CA ALA A 10 4.01 11.93 -16.81
C ALA A 10 3.05 11.74 -15.63
N GLY A 11 1.75 12.00 -15.82
CA GLY A 11 0.71 11.76 -14.81
C GLY A 11 0.50 10.28 -14.54
N ASP A 12 0.42 9.46 -15.59
CA ASP A 12 0.26 8.00 -15.47
C ASP A 12 1.48 7.35 -14.82
N ILE A 13 2.68 7.85 -15.12
CA ILE A 13 3.91 7.36 -14.51
C ILE A 13 3.99 7.73 -13.03
N MET A 14 3.67 8.98 -12.67
CA MET A 14 3.60 9.37 -11.26
C MET A 14 2.57 8.54 -10.50
N LYS A 15 1.39 8.30 -11.10
CA LYS A 15 0.36 7.45 -10.49
C LYS A 15 0.86 6.02 -10.26
N ALA A 16 1.47 5.40 -11.27
CA ALA A 16 2.02 4.04 -11.14
C ALA A 16 3.12 3.96 -10.05
N VAL A 17 3.95 5.00 -9.92
CA VAL A 17 4.97 5.07 -8.86
C VAL A 17 4.33 5.21 -7.48
N MET A 18 3.28 6.04 -7.34
CA MET A 18 2.57 6.22 -6.08
C MET A 18 1.77 4.98 -5.68
N ASP A 19 1.17 4.29 -6.64
CA ASP A 19 0.47 3.02 -6.42
C ASP A 19 1.46 1.95 -5.93
N ALA A 20 2.62 1.83 -6.57
CA ALA A 20 3.67 0.90 -6.16
C ALA A 20 4.26 1.24 -4.78
N ALA A 21 4.43 2.52 -4.46
CA ALA A 21 4.90 2.96 -3.15
C ALA A 21 3.87 2.61 -2.06
N SER A 22 2.58 2.87 -2.33
CA SER A 22 1.48 2.52 -1.43
C SER A 22 1.43 1.02 -1.18
N GLU A 23 1.62 0.20 -2.21
CA GLU A 23 1.68 -1.25 -2.10
C GLU A 23 2.86 -1.72 -1.24
N GLN A 24 4.07 -1.19 -1.46
CA GLN A 24 5.25 -1.55 -0.66
C GLN A 24 5.08 -1.20 0.81
N VAL A 25 4.48 -0.04 1.11
CA VAL A 25 4.18 0.35 2.49
C VAL A 25 3.12 -0.57 3.09
N SER A 26 2.09 -0.94 2.33
CA SER A 26 1.03 -1.87 2.77
C SER A 26 1.61 -3.23 3.15
N LEU A 27 2.56 -3.74 2.34
CA LEU A 27 3.28 -4.98 2.62
C LEU A 27 4.11 -4.87 3.90
N ALA A 28 4.88 -3.80 4.05
CA ALA A 28 5.70 -3.57 5.24
C ALA A 28 4.83 -3.46 6.51
N ALA A 29 3.66 -2.82 6.41
CA ALA A 29 2.71 -2.69 7.50
C ALA A 29 2.11 -4.04 7.91
N ALA A 30 1.76 -4.88 6.93
CA ALA A 30 1.30 -6.24 7.17
C ALA A 30 2.40 -7.11 7.82
N ASP A 31 3.63 -7.04 7.33
CA ASP A 31 4.78 -7.75 7.92
C ASP A 31 5.00 -7.34 9.38
N ARG A 32 5.00 -6.03 9.64
CA ARG A 32 5.11 -5.47 11.00
C ARG A 32 4.00 -5.98 11.92
N ALA A 33 2.77 -6.05 11.43
CA ALA A 33 1.63 -6.54 12.22
C ALA A 33 1.80 -8.02 12.61
N MET A 34 2.29 -8.86 11.69
CA MET A 34 2.63 -10.26 12.02
C MET A 34 3.79 -10.36 13.01
N GLU A 35 4.82 -9.52 12.89
CA GLU A 35 5.92 -9.45 13.88
C GLU A 35 5.43 -9.06 15.28
N LEU A 36 4.37 -8.22 15.35
CA LEU A 36 3.71 -7.84 16.60
C LEU A 36 2.79 -8.94 17.16
N GLY A 37 2.67 -10.08 16.48
CA GLY A 37 1.95 -11.25 16.94
C GLY A 37 0.52 -11.36 16.44
N VAL A 38 0.18 -10.71 15.34
CA VAL A 38 -1.09 -10.95 14.63
C VAL A 38 -1.02 -12.31 13.92
N ASN A 39 -1.81 -13.28 14.39
CA ASN A 39 -1.73 -14.68 13.96
C ASN A 39 -3.06 -15.28 13.49
N ASP A 40 -4.15 -14.51 13.55
CA ASP A 40 -5.48 -14.95 13.14
C ASP A 40 -6.28 -13.82 12.47
N ALA A 41 -7.36 -14.19 11.79
CA ALA A 41 -8.16 -13.24 11.01
C ALA A 41 -8.84 -12.17 11.88
N ASP A 42 -9.20 -12.49 13.12
CA ASP A 42 -9.83 -11.54 14.04
C ASP A 42 -8.82 -10.47 14.48
N GLN A 43 -7.58 -10.87 14.75
CA GLN A 43 -6.48 -9.97 15.06
C GLN A 43 -6.07 -9.12 13.85
N ALA A 44 -6.08 -9.68 12.65
CA ALA A 44 -5.82 -8.92 11.42
C ALA A 44 -6.89 -7.85 11.18
N ALA A 45 -8.16 -8.16 11.44
CA ALA A 45 -9.24 -7.19 11.33
C ALA A 45 -9.11 -6.03 12.34
N ALA A 46 -8.67 -6.33 13.57
CA ALA A 46 -8.48 -5.36 14.64
C ALA A 46 -7.10 -4.67 14.62
N ALA A 47 -6.18 -5.06 13.73
CA ALA A 47 -4.84 -4.50 13.66
C ALA A 47 -4.91 -2.99 13.37
N ALA A 48 -4.26 -2.22 14.25
CA ALA A 48 -3.99 -0.81 14.06
C ALA A 48 -2.61 -0.67 13.41
N PHE A 49 -2.56 -0.02 12.24
CA PHE A 49 -1.30 0.23 11.56
C PHE A 49 -0.82 1.62 11.95
N ASP A 50 0.27 1.69 12.72
CA ASP A 50 0.90 2.97 13.03
C ASP A 50 1.76 3.41 11.83
N LEU A 51 1.10 4.02 10.85
CA LEU A 51 1.68 4.49 9.61
C LEU A 51 2.05 5.97 9.74
N ASP A 52 3.30 6.25 10.09
CA ASP A 52 3.86 7.61 9.98
C ASP A 52 4.26 7.91 8.54
N LEU A 53 3.25 8.01 7.66
CA LEU A 53 3.43 8.38 6.27
C LEU A 53 3.27 9.90 6.11
N ASN A 54 4.37 10.62 6.28
CA ASN A 54 4.47 12.04 5.89
C ASN A 54 4.72 12.20 4.38
N VAL A 55 4.03 11.43 3.55
CA VAL A 55 4.21 11.45 2.09
C VAL A 55 2.97 12.07 1.44
N ASP A 56 3.13 13.28 0.91
CA ASP A 56 2.07 13.98 0.16
C ASP A 56 1.60 13.10 -1.02
N GLY A 57 0.31 12.78 -1.02
CA GLY A 57 -0.35 12.02 -2.09
C GLY A 57 -0.56 10.53 -1.81
N ILE A 58 -0.06 9.99 -0.69
CA ILE A 58 -0.39 8.63 -0.25
C ILE A 58 -1.53 8.66 0.76
N ASP A 59 -2.65 8.04 0.43
CA ASP A 59 -3.79 7.90 1.34
C ASP A 59 -3.53 6.75 2.33
N ILE A 60 -3.32 7.12 3.60
CA ILE A 60 -3.11 6.17 4.69
C ILE A 60 -4.26 5.16 4.76
N ALA A 61 -5.51 5.57 4.53
CA ALA A 61 -6.64 4.65 4.59
C ALA A 61 -6.58 3.56 3.51
N VAL A 62 -6.04 3.88 2.32
CA VAL A 62 -5.83 2.92 1.23
C VAL A 62 -4.73 1.92 1.62
N VAL A 63 -3.64 2.42 2.21
CA VAL A 63 -2.53 1.58 2.67
C VAL A 63 -2.98 0.65 3.80
N GLU A 64 -3.74 1.14 4.77
CA GLU A 64 -4.29 0.32 5.86
C GLU A 64 -5.26 -0.75 5.36
N ALA A 65 -6.18 -0.38 4.46
CA ALA A 65 -7.12 -1.33 3.88
C ALA A 65 -6.37 -2.44 3.13
N ARG A 66 -5.35 -2.09 2.36
CA ARG A 66 -4.55 -3.04 1.60
C ARG A 66 -3.66 -3.91 2.50
N ALA A 67 -3.06 -3.33 3.53
CA ALA A 67 -2.29 -4.08 4.53
C ALA A 67 -3.16 -5.11 5.25
N ARG A 68 -4.42 -4.75 5.57
CA ARG A 68 -5.39 -5.67 6.18
C ARG A 68 -5.80 -6.79 5.23
N GLU A 69 -6.05 -6.51 3.95
CA GLU A 69 -6.30 -7.55 2.94
C GLU A 69 -5.13 -8.55 2.88
N ILE A 70 -3.90 -8.04 2.81
CA ILE A 70 -2.69 -8.88 2.75
C ILE A 70 -2.57 -9.77 3.99
N LEU A 71 -2.87 -9.25 5.18
CA LEU A 71 -2.89 -10.05 6.41
C LEU A 71 -3.95 -11.15 6.35
N LEU A 72 -5.17 -10.82 5.94
CA LEU A 72 -6.27 -11.78 5.85
C LEU A 72 -5.96 -12.89 4.83
N GLU A 73 -5.40 -12.55 3.67
CA GLU A 73 -4.98 -13.52 2.65
C GLU A 73 -3.89 -14.47 3.14
N ARG A 74 -2.98 -14.00 4.00
CA ARG A 74 -1.89 -14.82 4.54
C ARG A 74 -2.32 -15.74 5.69
N LEU A 75 -3.39 -15.38 6.39
CA LEU A 75 -3.89 -16.09 7.57
C LEU A 75 -5.08 -17.01 7.26
N SER A 76 -5.63 -16.95 6.05
CA SER A 76 -6.65 -17.86 5.50
C SER A 76 -6.03 -19.15 4.95
#